data_AF-A0AA40K0H6-F1
#
_entry.id   AF-A0AA40K0H6-F1
#
_cell.length_a   1.000
_cell.length_b   1.000
_cell.length_c   1.000
_cell.angle_alpha   90.00
_cell.angle_beta   90.00
_cell.angle_gamma   90.00
#
_symmetry.space_group_name_H-M   'P 1'
#
loop_
_entity.id
_entity.type
_entity.pdbx_description
1 polymer ?
#
loop_
_entity_poly.entity_id
_entity_poly.type
_entity_poly.pdbx_seq_one_letter_code
_entity_poly.pdbx_strand_id
1 'polypeptide(L)'
;MYFPLLFAAFPLAVLGALNGRCTGDKATGFWKESGICISTTNCADRGGKTKNDACPHDGDGIKCCLIGVEPSDVNPCGAYSHCTWTSNGCAGGTWYSGRCPGGDNYKCCRIRAGE
;
A
#
# COMPACT_ATOMS: atom_id res chain seq x y z
N MET A 1 11.99 -52.26 13.16
CA MET A 1 10.92 -51.55 12.43
C MET A 1 11.17 -50.06 12.63
N TYR A 2 11.70 -49.36 11.63
CA TYR A 2 12.07 -47.94 11.72
C TYR A 2 11.17 -47.18 10.73
N PHE A 3 10.25 -46.39 11.27
CA PHE A 3 9.27 -45.65 10.48
C PHE A 3 9.83 -44.23 10.28
N PRO A 4 10.17 -43.79 9.05
CA PRO A 4 10.68 -42.45 8.86
C PRO A 4 9.51 -41.47 8.92
N LEU A 5 9.52 -40.59 9.92
CA LEU A 5 8.64 -39.43 9.98
C LEU A 5 9.06 -38.45 8.87
N LEU A 6 8.40 -38.53 7.72
CA LEU A 6 8.47 -37.53 6.67
C LEU A 6 7.79 -36.25 7.16
N PHE A 7 8.59 -35.31 7.66
CA PHE A 7 8.16 -33.92 7.86
C PHE A 7 7.98 -33.26 6.49
N ALA A 8 6.74 -33.19 6.01
CA ALA A 8 6.39 -32.37 4.85
C ALA A 8 6.57 -30.88 5.23
N ALA A 9 7.63 -30.26 4.73
CA ALA A 9 7.81 -28.82 4.77
C ALA A 9 6.82 -28.17 3.79
N PHE A 10 5.65 -27.78 4.30
CA PHE A 10 4.74 -26.92 3.54
C PHE A 10 5.42 -25.55 3.37
N PRO A 11 5.63 -25.07 2.13
CA PRO A 11 6.12 -23.72 1.94
C PRO A 11 5.05 -22.78 2.48
N LEU A 12 5.37 -22.02 3.53
CA LEU A 12 4.61 -20.85 3.91
C LEU A 12 4.72 -19.88 2.74
N ALA A 13 3.72 -19.89 1.86
CA ALA A 13 3.54 -18.84 0.90
C ALA A 13 3.38 -17.55 1.72
N VAL A 14 4.46 -16.78 1.78
CA VAL A 14 4.42 -15.39 2.22
C VAL A 14 3.49 -14.72 1.22
N LEU A 15 2.22 -14.59 1.57
CA LEU A 15 1.30 -13.74 0.82
C LEU A 15 1.98 -12.37 0.80
N GLY A 16 2.27 -11.85 -0.39
CA GLY A 16 2.67 -10.45 -0.55
C GLY A 16 1.68 -9.64 0.27
N ALA A 17 2.19 -9.03 1.34
CA ALA A 17 1.37 -8.66 2.48
C ALA A 17 0.24 -7.74 2.00
N LEU A 18 -0.97 -8.26 1.88
CA LEU A 18 -2.14 -7.45 1.58
C LEU A 18 -2.20 -6.36 2.66
N ASN A 19 -2.41 -5.12 2.25
CA ASN A 19 -2.32 -3.93 3.09
C ASN A 19 -0.92 -3.64 3.66
N GLY A 20 0.13 -4.26 3.12
CA GLY A 20 1.53 -4.03 3.46
C GLY A 20 2.21 -3.01 2.54
N ARG A 21 3.40 -2.56 2.94
CA ARG A 21 4.20 -1.61 2.17
C ARG A 21 4.73 -2.24 0.90
N CYS A 22 4.83 -1.45 -0.15
CA CYS A 22 5.49 -1.88 -1.37
C CYS A 22 7.01 -2.01 -1.17
N THR A 23 7.53 -3.21 -1.36
CA THR A 23 8.95 -3.54 -1.22
C THR A 23 9.49 -4.40 -2.36
N GLY A 24 8.73 -4.58 -3.44
CA GLY A 24 9.20 -5.30 -4.64
C GLY A 24 10.24 -4.52 -5.44
N ASP A 25 10.85 -5.15 -6.44
CA ASP A 25 11.96 -4.59 -7.21
C ASP A 25 11.64 -3.26 -7.89
N LYS A 26 10.37 -3.03 -8.23
CA LYS A 26 9.90 -1.79 -8.85
C LYS A 26 9.33 -0.77 -7.87
N ALA A 27 9.36 -1.06 -6.56
CA ALA A 27 8.99 -0.11 -5.53
C ALA A 27 10.13 0.90 -5.32
N THR A 28 10.13 1.99 -6.10
CA THR A 28 11.09 3.09 -6.01
C THR A 28 10.39 4.45 -5.84
N GLY A 29 11.07 5.42 -5.22
CA GLY A 29 10.51 6.75 -4.92
C GLY A 29 9.21 6.66 -4.11
N PHE A 30 8.19 7.41 -4.52
CA PHE A 30 6.87 7.39 -3.89
C PHE A 30 6.28 6.00 -3.76
N TRP A 31 6.49 5.10 -4.73
CA TRP A 31 5.99 3.72 -4.65
C TRP A 31 6.58 2.99 -3.45
N LYS A 32 7.89 3.14 -3.22
CA LYS A 32 8.54 2.58 -2.03
C LYS A 32 8.04 3.26 -0.77
N GLU A 33 7.94 4.58 -0.80
CA GLU A 33 7.71 5.40 0.37
C GLU A 33 6.28 5.32 0.88
N SER A 34 5.31 5.45 0.00
CA SER A 34 3.89 5.65 0.29
C SER A 34 3.00 4.56 -0.31
N GLY A 35 3.55 3.63 -1.09
CA GLY A 35 2.78 2.58 -1.74
C GLY A 35 2.24 1.54 -0.76
N ILE A 36 1.08 0.98 -1.09
CA ILE A 36 0.44 -0.12 -0.37
C ILE A 36 0.03 -1.25 -1.34
N CYS A 37 0.19 -2.50 -0.93
CA CYS A 37 -0.21 -3.67 -1.70
C CYS A 37 -1.69 -3.99 -1.50
N ILE A 38 -2.53 -3.70 -2.48
CA ILE A 38 -3.98 -3.93 -2.45
C ILE A 38 -4.48 -4.42 -3.82
N SER A 39 -5.76 -4.80 -3.91
CA SER A 39 -6.34 -5.17 -5.19
C SER A 39 -6.39 -3.99 -6.16
N THR A 40 -6.22 -4.28 -7.46
CA THR A 40 -6.33 -3.28 -8.54
C THR A 40 -7.66 -2.55 -8.51
N THR A 41 -8.76 -3.26 -8.24
CA THR A 41 -10.10 -2.67 -8.06
C THR A 41 -10.13 -1.69 -6.90
N ASN A 42 -9.65 -2.08 -5.71
CA ASN A 42 -9.64 -1.23 -4.53
C ASN A 42 -8.78 0.03 -4.74
N CYS A 43 -7.66 -0.11 -5.46
CA CYS A 43 -6.81 1.00 -5.87
C CYS A 43 -7.55 1.96 -6.82
N ALA A 44 -8.21 1.43 -7.85
CA ALA A 44 -8.95 2.23 -8.83
C ALA A 44 -10.14 2.97 -8.19
N ASP A 45 -10.88 2.33 -7.29
CA ASP A 45 -12.03 2.92 -6.58
C ASP A 45 -11.65 4.14 -5.73
N ARG A 46 -10.35 4.29 -5.40
CA ARG A 46 -9.79 5.40 -4.62
C ARG A 46 -9.02 6.39 -5.49
N GLY A 47 -9.09 6.26 -6.80
CA GLY A 47 -8.35 7.10 -7.75
C GLY A 47 -6.85 6.87 -7.75
N GLY A 48 -6.41 5.73 -7.21
CA GLY A 48 -4.99 5.40 -7.12
C GLY A 48 -4.40 4.92 -8.45
N LYS A 49 -3.08 4.88 -8.49
CA LYS A 49 -2.30 4.28 -9.60
C LYS A 49 -1.66 2.99 -9.14
N THR A 50 -1.57 2.02 -10.04
CA THR A 50 -0.93 0.72 -9.76
C THR A 50 0.45 0.59 -10.38
N LYS A 51 1.35 -0.13 -9.72
CA LYS A 51 2.67 -0.52 -10.23
C LYS A 51 2.84 -2.03 -10.10
N ASN A 52 3.21 -2.67 -11.21
CA ASN A 52 3.57 -4.09 -11.24
C ASN A 52 4.97 -4.30 -10.64
N ASP A 53 5.21 -5.50 -10.12
CA ASP A 53 6.48 -6.00 -9.58
C ASP A 53 7.00 -5.14 -8.43
N ALA A 54 6.08 -4.53 -7.68
CA ALA A 54 6.37 -3.59 -6.60
C ALA A 54 5.82 -4.06 -5.24
N CYS A 55 5.03 -5.13 -5.19
CA CYS A 55 4.75 -5.84 -3.94
C CYS A 55 5.78 -6.94 -3.70
N PRO A 56 5.97 -7.41 -2.45
CA PRO A 56 6.82 -8.55 -2.16
C PRO A 56 6.44 -9.78 -2.99
N HIS A 57 5.12 -9.95 -3.20
CA HIS A 57 4.54 -10.92 -4.13
C HIS A 57 3.31 -10.29 -4.78
N ASP A 58 3.39 -9.98 -6.07
CA ASP A 58 2.24 -9.54 -6.87
C ASP A 58 1.32 -10.76 -7.11
N GLY A 59 0.39 -11.00 -6.20
CA GLY A 59 -0.68 -12.00 -6.40
C GLY A 59 -1.61 -11.59 -7.54
N ASP A 60 -2.44 -12.51 -8.04
CA ASP A 60 -3.37 -12.18 -9.12
C ASP A 60 -4.32 -11.05 -8.70
N GLY A 61 -4.28 -9.95 -9.43
CA GLY A 61 -5.02 -8.73 -9.12
C GLY A 61 -4.51 -7.90 -7.91
N ILE A 62 -3.41 -8.26 -7.24
CA ILE A 62 -2.78 -7.45 -6.18
C ILE A 62 -1.57 -6.71 -6.76
N LYS A 63 -1.56 -5.39 -6.61
CA LYS A 63 -0.47 -4.53 -7.09
C LYS A 63 -0.11 -3.48 -6.06
N CYS A 64 1.07 -2.89 -6.20
CA CYS A 64 1.42 -1.71 -5.42
C CYS A 64 0.55 -0.54 -5.86
N CYS A 65 -0.11 0.14 -4.93
CA CYS A 65 -1.00 1.25 -5.18
C CYS A 65 -0.49 2.54 -4.53
N LEU A 66 -0.54 3.64 -5.27
CA LEU A 66 -0.40 5.00 -4.73
C LEU A 66 -1.74 5.72 -4.79
N ILE A 67 -2.16 6.31 -3.67
CA ILE A 67 -3.44 7.00 -3.54
C ILE A 67 -3.16 8.47 -3.22
N GLY A 68 -3.64 9.37 -4.08
CA GLY A 68 -3.58 10.82 -3.88
C GLY A 68 -2.23 11.49 -4.15
N VAL A 69 -1.25 10.77 -4.70
CA VAL A 69 -0.02 11.38 -5.23
C VAL A 69 -0.30 12.16 -6.53
N GLU A 70 -1.33 11.74 -7.27
CA GLU A 70 -1.90 12.48 -8.39
C GLU A 70 -3.31 12.97 -8.02
N PRO A 71 -3.76 14.12 -8.55
CA PRO A 71 -5.11 14.61 -8.33
C PRO A 71 -6.16 13.61 -8.82
N SER A 72 -7.20 13.39 -8.01
CA SER A 72 -8.36 12.57 -8.37
C SER A 72 -9.59 13.02 -7.59
N ASP A 73 -10.74 13.09 -8.25
CA ASP A 73 -12.03 13.44 -7.63
C ASP A 73 -12.51 12.41 -6.61
N VAL A 74 -12.00 11.18 -6.69
CA VAL A 74 -12.33 10.06 -5.80
C VAL A 74 -11.22 9.79 -4.78
N ASN A 75 -10.21 10.67 -4.69
CA ASN A 75 -9.16 10.55 -3.69
C ASN A 75 -9.78 10.64 -2.27
N PRO A 76 -9.68 9.59 -1.44
CA PRO A 76 -10.30 9.56 -0.12
C PRO A 76 -9.72 10.61 0.85
N CYS A 77 -8.59 11.21 0.51
CA CYS A 77 -7.92 12.24 1.29
C CYS A 77 -8.24 13.67 0.82
N GLY A 78 -8.82 13.85 -0.37
CA GLY A 78 -9.04 15.16 -1.02
C GLY A 78 -7.87 15.64 -1.89
N ALA A 79 -8.10 16.68 -2.70
CA ALA A 79 -7.28 17.05 -3.87
C ALA A 79 -5.76 17.21 -3.64
N TYR A 80 -5.32 17.76 -2.51
CA TYR A 80 -3.89 17.99 -2.19
C TYR A 80 -3.37 17.09 -1.08
N SER A 81 -3.88 15.86 -0.99
CA SER A 81 -3.61 14.94 0.11
C SER A 81 -3.34 13.54 -0.40
N HIS A 82 -2.51 12.78 0.27
CA HIS A 82 -2.18 11.41 -0.15
C HIS A 82 -2.21 10.44 1.02
N CYS A 83 -2.44 9.17 0.72
CA CYS A 83 -2.24 8.11 1.69
C CYS A 83 -0.75 7.82 1.82
N THR A 84 -0.23 7.81 3.04
CA THR A 84 1.16 7.46 3.32
C THR A 84 1.31 6.76 4.67
N TRP A 85 2.47 6.15 4.87
CA TRP A 85 2.80 5.45 6.11
C TRP A 85 3.11 6.46 7.22
N THR A 86 2.58 6.24 8.41
CA THR A 86 2.79 7.14 9.56
C THR A 86 4.27 7.33 9.90
N SER A 87 5.10 6.33 9.61
CA SER A 87 6.56 6.37 9.75
C SER A 87 7.24 7.42 8.86
N ASN A 88 6.61 7.86 7.77
CA ASN A 88 7.16 8.89 6.89
C ASN A 88 6.96 10.31 7.46
N GLY A 89 6.12 10.45 8.49
CA GLY A 89 5.65 11.75 8.95
C GLY A 89 4.63 12.38 7.98
N CYS A 90 4.05 13.51 8.40
CA CYS A 90 3.15 14.30 7.57
C CYS A 90 3.56 15.77 7.68
N ALA A 91 4.72 16.08 7.10
CA ALA A 91 5.30 17.42 7.16
C ALA A 91 4.41 18.42 6.41
N GLY A 92 4.06 19.54 7.07
CA GLY A 92 3.19 20.56 6.50
C GLY A 92 1.72 20.15 6.36
N GLY A 93 1.30 19.04 6.98
CA GLY A 93 -0.05 18.53 6.88
C GLY A 93 -0.68 18.06 8.19
N THR A 94 -1.85 17.46 8.09
CA THR A 94 -2.61 16.88 9.21
C THR A 94 -3.00 15.44 8.90
N TRP A 95 -2.91 14.57 9.90
CA TRP A 95 -3.31 13.17 9.79
C TRP A 95 -4.82 12.99 9.87
N TYR A 96 -5.38 12.23 8.93
CA TYR A 96 -6.76 11.75 8.98
C TYR A 96 -6.80 10.22 8.90
N SER A 97 -7.43 9.60 9.89
CA SER A 97 -7.53 8.13 10.02
C SER A 97 -8.79 7.59 9.34
N GLY A 98 -8.82 6.30 9.02
CA GLY A 98 -10.02 5.61 8.52
C GLY A 98 -10.45 5.98 7.10
N ARG A 99 -9.54 6.53 6.29
CA ARG A 99 -9.77 6.90 4.88
C ARG A 99 -8.95 6.04 3.90
N CYS A 100 -7.77 5.60 4.33
CA CYS A 100 -6.89 4.74 3.56
C CYS A 100 -7.06 3.26 3.97
N PRO A 101 -6.80 2.29 3.06
CA PRO A 101 -7.09 0.87 3.29
C PRO A 101 -6.12 0.14 4.26
N GLY A 102 -4.98 0.72 4.62
CA GLY A 102 -3.90 0.08 5.38
C GLY A 102 -3.96 0.18 6.90
N GLY A 103 -5.13 0.43 7.47
CA GLY A 103 -5.34 0.52 8.92
C GLY A 103 -4.62 1.71 9.57
N ASP A 104 -4.25 1.56 10.85
CA ASP A 104 -3.77 2.67 11.67
C ASP A 104 -2.39 3.22 11.28
N ASN A 105 -1.58 2.47 10.55
CA ASN A 105 -0.25 2.92 10.13
C ASN A 105 -0.20 3.47 8.71
N TYR A 106 -1.35 3.52 8.02
CA TYR A 106 -1.47 4.06 6.68
C TYR A 106 -2.63 5.05 6.63
N LYS A 107 -2.30 6.33 6.69
CA LYS A 107 -3.27 7.42 6.92
C LYS A 107 -3.19 8.45 5.81
N CYS A 108 -4.25 9.25 5.69
CA CYS A 108 -4.21 10.43 4.85
C CYS A 108 -3.33 11.48 5.50
N CYS A 109 -2.28 11.90 4.78
CA CYS A 109 -1.57 13.13 5.06
C CYS A 109 -2.16 14.24 4.19
N ARG A 110 -2.91 15.15 4.81
CA ARG A 110 -3.52 16.29 4.13
C ARG A 110 -2.65 17.51 4.32
N ILE A 111 -1.90 17.86 3.27
CA ILE A 111 -1.18 19.13 3.19
C ILE A 111 -2.22 20.22 3.00
N ARG A 112 -2.25 21.24 3.86
CA ARG A 112 -3.05 22.43 3.54
C ARG A 112 -2.35 23.13 2.39
N ALA A 113 -2.93 23.04 1.19
CA ALA A 113 -2.56 23.94 0.11
C ALA A 113 -3.08 25.34 0.49
N GLY A 114 -2.20 26.21 0.96
CA GLY A 114 -2.42 27.66 1.14
C GLY A 114 -3.69 28.09 1.89
N GLU A 115 -3.52 28.41 3.17
CA GLU A 115 -4.03 29.71 3.65
C GLU A 115 -3.08 30.81 3.14
#